data_AF-A0A287D3L3-F1
#
_entry.id   AF-A0A287D3L3-F1
#
_cell.length_a   1.000
_cell.length_b   1.000
_cell.length_c   1.000
_cell.angle_alpha   90.00
_cell.angle_beta   90.00
_cell.angle_gamma   90.00
#
_symmetry.space_group_name_H-M   'P 1'
#
loop_
_entity.id
_entity.type
_entity.pdbx_description
1 polymer ?
#
loop_
_entity_poly.entity_id
_entity_poly.type
_entity_poly.pdbx_seq_one_letter_code
_entity_poly.pdbx_strand_id
1 'polypeptide(L)'
;MVSSAPCTALPRRGKSSFTLQRCLLGIFLATLAFLLFTLSDACVLPPPFQALELVGKPKPYYEVGEEITYRCKKGYDQVLGFLTIATCEPNHTWVPISDDACMKRRCPYLGAPKFGKADYPNGTHQWGAQVHFSCSSGYYIIGKAIVNCVLKGENPHWDGKAPQCEKILCEPPPKIKDGKYSFSDIEVFEYMEAVTYSCNKKPAGEELSLVGEKELYCAGNGVWSSSPPQCKVVKCPFPAVENGNQLSGLGKKFSYRDTVVFECIQGYYMNGSTTSVCNGESVWEPPLPKCLKATPPPNTKPPTISYSVSTSPSTKPPVSTVSGYPNPDGLFDDDFALWIILLIILIAIVSIAIIILCLYRRFQRRKKGIYLIDESYREVQFTSL
;
A
#
# COMPACT_ATOMS: atom_id res chain seq x y z
N MET A 1 -74.50 3.32 17.85
CA MET A 1 -75.05 3.98 19.05
C MET A 1 -73.85 4.42 19.89
N VAL A 2 -73.51 5.72 19.89
CA VAL A 2 -73.60 6.64 21.06
C VAL A 2 -72.64 6.19 22.18
N SER A 3 -71.67 6.92 22.74
CA SER A 3 -71.41 8.37 22.92
C SER A 3 -69.97 8.53 23.47
N SER A 4 -69.17 9.50 23.02
CA SER A 4 -68.74 10.74 23.73
C SER A 4 -68.14 10.63 25.15
N ALA A 5 -66.95 11.22 25.30
CA ALA A 5 -66.08 11.40 26.49
C ALA A 5 -66.71 12.19 27.67
N PRO A 6 -66.00 12.34 28.83
CA PRO A 6 -65.27 13.61 29.05
C PRO A 6 -63.96 13.54 29.89
N CYS A 7 -63.17 14.61 29.79
CA CYS A 7 -61.96 14.94 30.58
C CYS A 7 -62.26 15.25 32.06
N THR A 8 -61.30 15.03 32.97
CA THR A 8 -60.77 16.04 33.93
C THR A 8 -59.71 15.51 34.90
N ALA A 9 -58.80 16.43 35.26
CA ALA A 9 -57.98 16.56 36.48
C ALA A 9 -56.74 15.66 36.70
N LEU A 10 -55.58 16.28 36.50
CA LEU A 10 -54.31 15.96 37.18
C LEU A 10 -54.42 16.21 38.70
N PRO A 11 -53.75 15.38 39.51
CA PRO A 11 -52.92 15.96 40.56
C PRO A 11 -51.48 15.40 40.58
N ARG A 12 -50.61 16.27 41.08
CA ARG A 12 -49.16 16.13 41.27
C ARG A 12 -48.78 15.04 42.30
N ARG A 13 -47.65 14.38 41.97
CA ARG A 13 -46.48 14.10 42.82
C ARG A 13 -46.62 13.03 43.91
N GLY A 14 -45.99 11.88 43.64
CA GLY A 14 -45.47 10.94 44.63
C GLY A 14 -44.31 10.15 44.00
N LYS A 15 -43.07 10.56 44.29
CA LYS A 15 -41.83 9.89 43.88
C LYS A 15 -41.67 8.60 44.70
N SER A 16 -40.72 7.77 44.26
CA SER A 16 -39.97 6.79 45.07
C SER A 16 -40.50 5.36 45.06
N SER A 17 -39.78 4.46 44.35
CA SER A 17 -39.07 3.33 44.98
C SER A 17 -38.64 2.25 43.97
N PHE A 18 -39.22 2.20 42.76
CA PHE A 18 -39.08 0.99 41.93
C PHE A 18 -37.92 0.94 40.91
N THR A 19 -37.34 2.08 40.50
CA THR A 19 -36.22 2.10 39.53
C THR A 19 -34.85 2.04 40.19
N LEU A 20 -34.71 2.58 41.40
CA LEU A 20 -33.45 2.52 42.16
C LEU A 20 -33.14 1.09 42.61
N GLN A 21 -34.16 0.30 42.95
CA GLN A 21 -34.00 -1.07 43.45
C GLN A 21 -33.47 -2.03 42.38
N ARG A 22 -33.90 -1.89 41.12
CA ARG A 22 -33.38 -2.69 39.99
C ARG A 22 -31.97 -2.27 39.57
N CYS A 23 -31.67 -0.97 39.58
CA CYS A 23 -30.30 -0.48 39.34
C CYS A 23 -29.35 -0.89 40.47
N LEU A 24 -29.76 -0.81 41.74
CA LEU A 24 -28.95 -1.26 42.87
C LEU A 24 -28.74 -2.77 42.86
N LEU A 25 -29.74 -3.57 42.49
CA LEU A 25 -29.57 -5.03 42.34
C LEU A 25 -28.62 -5.35 41.17
N GLY A 26 -28.71 -4.64 40.06
CA GLY A 26 -27.81 -4.80 38.91
C GLY A 26 -26.36 -4.38 39.23
N ILE A 27 -26.18 -3.26 39.95
CA ILE A 27 -24.87 -2.81 40.43
C ILE A 27 -24.34 -3.79 41.48
N PHE A 28 -25.18 -4.28 42.40
CA PHE A 28 -24.77 -5.24 43.42
C PHE A 28 -24.37 -6.58 42.79
N LEU A 29 -25.12 -7.08 41.80
CA LEU A 29 -24.77 -8.29 41.05
C LEU A 29 -23.53 -8.09 40.18
N ALA A 30 -23.33 -6.91 39.59
CA ALA A 30 -22.11 -6.58 38.85
C ALA A 30 -20.90 -6.45 39.78
N THR A 31 -21.05 -5.85 40.96
CA THR A 31 -19.99 -5.77 41.98
C THR A 31 -19.74 -7.12 42.64
N LEU A 32 -20.76 -7.97 42.80
CA LEU A 32 -20.62 -9.33 43.31
C LEU A 32 -19.94 -10.20 42.27
N ALA A 33 -20.30 -10.08 40.99
CA ALA A 33 -19.59 -10.72 39.89
C ALA A 33 -18.15 -10.23 39.78
N PHE A 34 -17.90 -8.93 39.90
CA PHE A 34 -16.54 -8.35 39.87
C PHE A 34 -15.73 -8.77 41.10
N LEU A 35 -16.35 -8.84 42.29
CA LEU A 35 -15.74 -9.36 43.51
C LEU A 35 -15.44 -10.85 43.39
N LEU A 36 -16.37 -11.67 42.85
CA LEU A 36 -16.15 -13.08 42.54
C LEU A 36 -15.07 -13.28 41.48
N PHE A 37 -14.95 -12.38 40.49
CA PHE A 37 -13.85 -12.35 39.53
C PHE A 37 -12.50 -12.03 40.18
N THR A 38 -12.48 -11.16 41.21
CA THR A 38 -11.26 -10.85 41.99
C THR A 38 -10.96 -11.86 43.11
N LEU A 39 -11.89 -12.78 43.40
CA LEU A 39 -11.78 -13.86 44.40
C LEU A 39 -11.65 -15.24 43.75
N SER A 40 -11.39 -15.32 42.44
CA SER A 40 -11.11 -16.60 41.80
C SER A 40 -9.73 -17.09 42.25
N ASP A 41 -9.70 -18.05 43.17
CA ASP A 41 -8.50 -18.74 43.66
C ASP A 41 -7.90 -19.71 42.60
N ALA A 42 -8.10 -19.43 41.31
CA ALA A 42 -7.76 -20.31 40.20
C ALA A 42 -7.21 -19.52 39.00
N CYS A 43 -6.27 -20.13 38.27
CA CYS A 43 -5.80 -19.60 36.99
C CYS A 43 -6.91 -19.67 35.93
N VAL A 44 -7.02 -18.59 35.15
CA VAL A 44 -8.00 -18.45 34.06
C VAL A 44 -7.49 -19.17 32.79
N LEU A 45 -8.06 -18.85 31.63
CA LEU A 45 -7.76 -19.48 30.36
C LEU A 45 -6.26 -19.40 30.03
N PRO A 46 -5.71 -20.48 29.44
CA PRO A 46 -4.33 -20.51 28.98
C PRO A 46 -4.01 -19.38 27.99
N PRO A 47 -2.79 -18.80 28.03
CA PRO A 47 -2.37 -17.79 27.07
C PRO A 47 -2.44 -18.29 25.60
N PRO A 48 -2.98 -17.50 24.67
CA PRO A 48 -2.97 -17.85 23.25
C PRO A 48 -1.63 -17.50 22.59
N PHE A 49 -1.15 -18.39 21.72
CA PHE A 49 0.12 -18.22 21.00
C PHE A 49 -0.03 -18.38 19.50
N GLN A 50 0.89 -17.79 18.73
CA GLN A 50 0.92 -17.96 17.28
C GLN A 50 1.45 -19.35 16.88
N ALA A 51 2.52 -19.82 17.51
CA ALA A 51 3.15 -21.10 17.18
C ALA A 51 2.75 -22.30 18.06
N LEU A 52 2.21 -22.07 19.27
CA LEU A 52 1.79 -23.12 20.21
C LEU A 52 0.26 -23.33 20.19
N GLU A 53 -0.18 -24.57 20.38
CA GLU A 53 -1.57 -24.96 20.62
C GLU A 53 -1.67 -25.78 21.92
N LEU A 54 -2.73 -25.55 22.70
CA LEU A 54 -2.99 -26.29 23.94
C LEU A 54 -3.30 -27.76 23.62
N VAL A 55 -2.71 -28.68 24.38
CA VAL A 55 -3.05 -30.10 24.28
C VAL A 55 -4.35 -30.37 25.02
N GLY A 56 -5.42 -30.68 24.28
CA GLY A 56 -6.74 -30.97 24.84
C GLY A 56 -7.68 -29.76 24.88
N LYS A 57 -8.78 -29.89 25.63
CA LYS A 57 -9.79 -28.83 25.74
C LYS A 57 -9.48 -27.94 26.94
N PRO A 58 -9.56 -26.60 26.80
CA PRO A 58 -9.32 -25.71 27.93
C PRO A 58 -10.41 -25.89 28.99
N LYS A 59 -10.00 -25.92 30.26
CA LYS A 59 -10.92 -25.86 31.40
C LYS A 59 -11.34 -24.41 31.63
N PRO A 60 -12.52 -24.17 32.22
CA PRO A 60 -12.92 -22.83 32.64
C PRO A 60 -12.05 -22.26 33.78
N TYR A 61 -11.43 -23.13 34.60
CA TYR A 61 -10.56 -22.77 35.71
C TYR A 61 -9.50 -23.86 35.95
N TYR A 62 -8.35 -23.46 36.51
CA TYR A 62 -7.20 -24.33 36.82
C TYR A 62 -6.72 -24.08 38.25
N GLU A 63 -6.53 -25.14 39.04
CA GLU A 63 -6.04 -25.03 40.43
C GLU A 63 -4.55 -24.68 40.49
N VAL A 64 -4.11 -24.08 41.61
CA VAL A 64 -2.68 -23.78 41.84
C VAL A 64 -1.86 -25.06 41.81
N GLY A 65 -0.75 -25.03 41.05
CA GLY A 65 0.10 -26.20 40.81
C GLY A 65 -0.37 -27.10 39.66
N GLU A 66 -1.54 -26.87 39.05
CA GLU A 66 -1.90 -27.57 37.82
C GLU A 66 -0.97 -27.16 36.67
N GLU A 67 -0.57 -28.17 35.89
CA GLU A 67 0.28 -28.02 34.72
C GLU A 67 -0.55 -28.25 33.45
N ILE A 68 -0.34 -27.37 32.47
CA ILE A 68 -0.88 -27.53 31.13
C ILE A 68 0.25 -27.68 30.13
N THR A 69 0.03 -28.55 29.15
CA THR A 69 1.00 -28.83 28.10
C THR A 69 0.56 -28.17 26.80
N TYR A 70 1.50 -27.50 26.15
CA TYR A 70 1.37 -27.03 24.78
C TYR A 70 2.15 -27.94 23.84
N ARG A 71 1.72 -27.94 22.58
CA ARG A 71 2.47 -28.52 21.46
C ARG A 71 2.59 -27.51 20.33
N CYS A 72 3.59 -27.66 19.48
CA CYS A 72 3.72 -26.82 18.31
C CYS A 72 2.57 -27.07 17.32
N LYS A 73 2.03 -25.99 16.76
CA LYS A 73 1.03 -26.06 15.67
C LYS A 73 1.62 -26.75 14.44
N LYS A 74 0.73 -27.19 13.55
CA LYS A 74 1.13 -27.77 12.25
C LYS A 74 2.04 -26.80 11.49
N GLY A 75 3.15 -27.34 10.95
CA GLY A 75 4.15 -26.55 10.25
C GLY A 75 5.21 -25.90 11.15
N TYR A 76 5.26 -26.25 12.44
CA TYR A 76 6.31 -25.85 13.37
C TYR A 76 7.02 -27.08 13.96
N ASP A 77 8.31 -26.95 14.23
CA ASP A 77 9.15 -27.91 14.93
C ASP A 77 9.44 -27.42 16.35
N GLN A 78 9.42 -28.34 17.31
CA GLN A 78 9.77 -28.05 18.69
C GLN A 78 11.29 -27.94 18.84
N VAL A 79 11.74 -26.84 19.42
CA VAL A 79 13.14 -26.58 19.74
C VAL A 79 13.42 -27.13 21.14
N LEU A 80 14.37 -28.06 21.24
CA LEU A 80 14.78 -28.64 22.51
C LEU A 80 15.42 -27.58 23.42
N GLY A 81 15.09 -27.61 24.70
CA GLY A 81 15.62 -26.69 25.72
C GLY A 81 14.69 -25.53 26.09
N PHE A 82 13.59 -25.34 25.36
CA PHE A 82 12.54 -24.36 25.71
C PHE A 82 11.35 -25.05 26.39
N LEU A 83 10.70 -24.35 27.31
CA LEU A 83 9.54 -24.86 28.05
C LEU A 83 8.29 -24.85 27.16
N THR A 84 7.56 -25.97 27.12
CA THR A 84 6.23 -26.11 26.51
C THR A 84 5.15 -26.44 27.54
N ILE A 85 5.48 -26.30 28.83
CA ILE A 85 4.59 -26.57 29.96
C ILE A 85 4.42 -25.25 30.69
N ALA A 86 3.18 -24.90 31.01
CA ALA A 86 2.88 -23.77 31.88
C ALA A 86 2.25 -24.28 33.17
N THR A 87 2.71 -23.76 34.30
CA THR A 87 2.22 -24.14 35.64
C THR A 87 1.46 -22.96 36.24
N CYS A 88 0.34 -23.24 36.91
CA CYS A 88 -0.40 -22.22 37.64
C CYS A 88 0.33 -21.89 38.97
N GLU A 89 0.86 -20.67 39.10
CA GLU A 89 1.58 -20.21 40.28
C GLU A 89 0.63 -19.85 41.45
N PRO A 90 1.11 -19.79 42.71
CA PRO A 90 0.31 -19.41 43.88
C PRO A 90 -0.30 -18.00 43.83
N ASN A 91 0.16 -17.15 42.91
CA ASN A 91 -0.40 -15.84 42.63
C ASN A 91 -1.57 -15.90 41.61
N HIS A 92 -2.02 -17.10 41.24
CA HIS A 92 -3.06 -17.38 40.24
C HIS A 92 -2.73 -16.87 38.83
N THR A 93 -1.44 -16.83 38.50
CA THR A 93 -0.95 -16.53 37.14
C THR A 93 -0.17 -17.70 36.57
N TRP A 94 -0.10 -17.78 35.24
CA TRP A 94 0.70 -18.79 34.57
C TRP A 94 2.18 -18.40 34.61
N VAL A 95 3.07 -19.38 34.85
CA VAL A 95 4.52 -19.19 34.65
C VAL A 95 4.75 -18.60 33.25
N PRO A 96 5.58 -17.54 33.11
CA PRO A 96 5.86 -16.93 31.83
C PRO A 96 6.41 -17.94 30.83
N ILE A 97 5.68 -18.12 29.72
CA ILE A 97 6.04 -18.99 28.60
C ILE A 97 5.96 -18.20 27.30
N SER A 98 6.88 -18.50 26.37
CA SER A 98 6.94 -17.89 25.04
C SER A 98 6.78 -18.94 23.95
N ASP A 99 6.46 -18.49 22.74
CA ASP A 99 6.34 -19.36 21.56
C ASP A 99 7.68 -19.63 20.85
N ASP A 100 8.80 -19.18 21.43
CA ASP A 100 10.18 -19.46 20.97
C ASP A 100 10.52 -20.96 20.98
N ALA A 101 9.76 -21.75 21.74
CA ALA A 101 9.86 -23.21 21.73
C ALA A 101 9.47 -23.84 20.38
N CYS A 102 8.85 -23.09 19.47
CA CYS A 102 8.37 -23.59 18.19
C CYS A 102 8.87 -22.75 17.02
N MET A 103 9.66 -23.35 16.13
CA MET A 103 10.17 -22.70 14.92
C MET A 103 9.42 -23.20 13.68
N LYS A 104 9.09 -22.32 12.73
CA LYS A 104 8.50 -22.74 11.46
C LYS A 104 9.39 -23.77 10.75
N ARG A 105 8.76 -24.85 10.26
CA ARG A 105 9.38 -25.82 9.35
C ARG A 105 9.84 -25.13 8.08
N ARG A 106 10.87 -25.68 7.45
CA ARG A 106 11.54 -25.11 6.28
C ARG A 106 11.37 -26.00 5.07
N CYS A 107 11.12 -25.41 3.91
CA CYS A 107 11.26 -26.11 2.65
C CYS A 107 12.74 -26.34 2.33
N PRO A 108 13.06 -27.36 1.50
CA PRO A 108 14.41 -27.53 0.97
C PRO A 108 14.91 -26.26 0.28
N TYR A 109 16.20 -25.95 0.36
CA TYR A 109 16.75 -24.80 -0.35
C TYR A 109 16.64 -24.99 -1.88
N LEU A 110 15.98 -24.06 -2.58
CA LEU A 110 16.01 -24.00 -4.03
C LEU A 110 17.15 -23.07 -4.47
N GLY A 111 18.14 -23.66 -5.15
CA GLY A 111 19.24 -22.93 -5.74
C GLY A 111 18.83 -22.14 -6.98
N ALA A 112 19.72 -21.23 -7.39
CA ALA A 112 19.56 -20.52 -8.65
C ALA A 112 19.58 -21.49 -9.84
N PRO A 113 18.69 -21.31 -10.83
CA PRO A 113 18.78 -22.05 -12.08
C PRO A 113 20.05 -21.64 -12.85
N LYS A 114 20.51 -22.49 -13.77
CA LYS A 114 21.62 -22.14 -14.67
C LYS A 114 21.26 -20.88 -15.45
N PHE A 115 22.19 -19.93 -15.55
CA PHE A 115 21.96 -18.63 -16.20
C PHE A 115 20.80 -17.82 -15.60
N GLY A 116 20.53 -17.98 -14.32
CA GLY A 116 19.56 -17.17 -13.59
C GLY A 116 19.92 -16.97 -12.13
N LYS A 117 19.00 -16.39 -11.39
CA LYS A 117 19.10 -16.05 -9.97
C LYS A 117 17.84 -16.53 -9.25
N ALA A 118 18.01 -16.95 -8.00
CA ALA A 118 16.92 -17.22 -7.07
C ALA A 118 17.03 -16.21 -5.93
N ASP A 119 16.01 -15.37 -5.79
CA ASP A 119 15.92 -14.35 -4.77
C ASP A 119 14.89 -14.74 -3.71
N TYR A 120 15.26 -14.59 -2.44
CA TYR A 120 14.39 -14.87 -1.30
C TYR A 120 14.05 -13.54 -0.64
N PRO A 121 12.90 -12.91 -0.97
CA PRO A 121 12.58 -11.56 -0.51
C PRO A 121 12.59 -11.42 1.01
N ASN A 122 12.21 -12.49 1.71
CA ASN A 122 12.14 -12.55 3.16
C ASN A 122 13.40 -13.15 3.80
N GLY A 123 14.44 -13.48 3.02
CA GLY A 123 15.67 -14.13 3.50
C GLY A 123 15.48 -15.52 4.12
N THR A 124 14.28 -16.11 3.98
CA THR A 124 13.94 -17.40 4.58
C THR A 124 13.29 -18.34 3.57
N HIS A 125 13.40 -19.62 3.87
CA HIS A 125 12.69 -20.72 3.20
C HIS A 125 11.71 -21.43 4.16
N GLN A 126 11.23 -20.72 5.18
CA GLN A 126 10.19 -21.23 6.08
C GLN A 126 8.85 -21.37 5.35
N TRP A 127 7.95 -22.21 5.87
CA TRP A 127 6.59 -22.29 5.32
C TRP A 127 5.92 -20.90 5.31
N GLY A 128 5.29 -20.58 4.18
CA GLY A 128 4.75 -19.26 3.87
C GLY A 128 5.75 -18.33 3.16
N ALA A 129 7.02 -18.72 3.00
CA ALA A 129 7.98 -17.98 2.20
C ALA A 129 7.79 -18.19 0.69
N GLN A 130 8.33 -17.27 -0.09
CA GLN A 130 8.33 -17.29 -1.55
C GLN A 130 9.75 -17.10 -2.07
N VAL A 131 10.04 -17.69 -3.23
CA VAL A 131 11.29 -17.50 -3.97
C VAL A 131 10.98 -16.95 -5.36
N HIS A 132 11.73 -15.94 -5.77
CA HIS A 132 11.58 -15.21 -7.02
C HIS A 132 12.74 -15.57 -7.93
N PHE A 133 12.44 -16.14 -9.09
CA PHE A 133 13.42 -16.51 -10.09
C PHE A 133 13.47 -15.47 -11.20
N SER A 134 14.70 -15.12 -11.58
CA SER A 134 14.97 -14.27 -12.73
C SER A 134 16.07 -14.89 -13.58
N CYS A 135 15.97 -14.74 -14.91
CA CYS A 135 17.02 -15.18 -15.81
C CYS A 135 18.00 -14.03 -16.07
N SER A 136 19.26 -14.39 -16.34
CA SER A 136 20.29 -13.45 -16.74
C SER A 136 19.97 -12.83 -18.11
N SER A 137 20.62 -11.71 -18.44
CA SER A 137 20.50 -11.06 -19.74
C SER A 137 20.75 -12.06 -20.89
N GLY A 138 19.89 -12.04 -21.90
CA GLY A 138 19.94 -12.98 -23.02
C GLY A 138 19.28 -14.34 -22.78
N TYR A 139 18.61 -14.51 -21.64
CA TYR A 139 17.86 -15.72 -21.31
C TYR A 139 16.42 -15.38 -20.90
N TYR A 140 15.48 -16.25 -21.27
CA TYR A 140 14.07 -16.15 -20.89
C TYR A 140 13.66 -17.33 -20.00
N ILE A 141 12.62 -17.12 -19.19
CA ILE A 141 12.19 -18.06 -18.16
C ILE A 141 11.15 -19.05 -18.70
N ILE A 142 11.35 -20.33 -18.41
CA ILE A 142 10.40 -21.41 -18.68
C ILE A 142 9.97 -22.04 -17.36
N GLY A 143 8.68 -21.93 -17.05
CA GLY A 143 8.09 -22.40 -15.81
C GLY A 143 7.60 -21.26 -14.92
N LYS A 144 7.48 -21.52 -13.61
CA LYS A 144 7.01 -20.53 -12.63
C LYS A 144 8.16 -19.60 -12.21
N ALA A 145 7.97 -18.29 -12.40
CA ALA A 145 8.88 -17.27 -11.89
C ALA A 145 8.83 -17.12 -10.36
N ILE A 146 7.67 -17.41 -9.75
CA ILE A 146 7.47 -17.31 -8.31
C ILE A 146 6.98 -18.67 -7.80
N VAL A 147 7.66 -19.19 -6.79
CA VAL A 147 7.36 -20.49 -6.16
C VAL A 147 7.19 -20.28 -4.66
N ASN A 148 6.17 -20.92 -4.08
CA ASN A 148 5.72 -20.71 -2.71
C ASN A 148 5.95 -21.97 -1.85
N CYS A 149 6.44 -21.77 -0.63
CA CYS A 149 6.62 -22.85 0.34
C CYS A 149 5.30 -23.07 1.09
N VAL A 150 4.55 -24.10 0.69
CA VAL A 150 3.22 -24.42 1.20
C VAL A 150 3.26 -25.64 2.12
N LEU A 151 2.33 -25.74 3.06
CA LEU A 151 2.18 -26.95 3.87
C LEU A 151 1.35 -27.99 3.13
N LYS A 152 1.90 -29.20 2.96
CA LYS A 152 1.16 -30.37 2.47
C LYS A 152 1.10 -31.41 3.58
N GLY A 153 -0.03 -31.45 4.29
CA GLY A 153 -0.16 -32.23 5.52
C GLY A 153 0.62 -31.57 6.66
N GLU A 154 1.64 -32.26 7.18
CA GLU A 154 2.50 -31.73 8.25
C GLU A 154 3.81 -31.13 7.73
N ASN A 155 4.22 -31.46 6.50
CA ASN A 155 5.53 -31.09 5.97
C ASN A 155 5.43 -29.95 4.94
N PRO A 156 6.36 -28.98 4.98
CA PRO A 156 6.42 -27.93 3.98
C PRO A 156 7.01 -28.45 2.66
N HIS A 157 6.44 -28.01 1.53
CA HIS A 157 6.92 -28.31 0.18
C HIS A 157 6.75 -27.10 -0.74
N TRP A 158 7.61 -27.00 -1.75
CA TRP A 158 7.47 -25.98 -2.78
C TRP A 158 6.34 -26.35 -3.73
N ASP A 159 5.45 -25.42 -4.05
CA ASP A 159 4.35 -25.60 -5.02
C ASP A 159 4.81 -25.61 -6.50
N GLY A 160 6.12 -25.72 -6.71
CA GLY A 160 6.80 -25.65 -7.99
C GLY A 160 8.26 -26.07 -7.87
N LYS A 161 8.90 -26.27 -9.01
CA LYS A 161 10.35 -26.54 -9.12
C LYS A 161 11.06 -25.27 -9.58
N ALA A 162 12.38 -25.22 -9.42
CA ALA A 162 13.18 -24.19 -10.04
C ALA A 162 12.94 -24.18 -11.56
N PRO A 163 12.71 -23.00 -12.17
CA PRO A 163 12.45 -22.87 -13.61
C PRO A 163 13.72 -23.10 -14.41
N GLN A 164 13.58 -23.20 -15.73
CA GLN A 164 14.70 -23.26 -16.66
C GLN A 164 14.90 -21.89 -17.31
N CYS A 165 16.15 -21.47 -17.47
CA CYS A 165 16.50 -20.29 -18.25
C CYS A 165 17.09 -20.75 -19.58
N GLU A 166 16.41 -20.42 -20.67
CA GLU A 166 16.84 -20.75 -22.03
C GLU A 166 17.31 -19.50 -22.76
N LYS A 167 18.24 -19.68 -23.71
CA LYS A 167 18.76 -18.57 -24.50
C LYS A 167 17.64 -17.95 -25.33
N ILE A 168 17.63 -16.62 -25.40
CA ILE A 168 16.78 -15.89 -26.33
C ILE A 168 17.41 -16.00 -27.72
N LEU A 169 16.65 -16.58 -28.64
CA LEU A 169 17.01 -16.69 -30.05
C LEU A 169 15.81 -16.22 -30.89
N CYS A 170 16.08 -15.54 -31.99
CA CYS A 170 15.07 -15.11 -32.93
C CYS A 170 15.29 -15.75 -34.30
N GLU A 171 14.19 -16.15 -34.93
CA GLU A 171 14.17 -16.46 -36.36
C GLU A 171 14.34 -15.18 -37.18
N PRO A 172 14.74 -15.28 -38.46
CA PRO A 172 14.96 -14.12 -39.30
C PRO A 172 13.69 -13.26 -39.41
N PRO A 173 13.83 -11.94 -39.38
CA PRO A 173 12.67 -11.06 -39.33
C PRO A 173 11.93 -11.09 -40.68
N PRO A 174 10.62 -10.73 -40.71
CA PRO A 174 9.83 -10.84 -41.92
C PRO A 174 10.38 -9.99 -43.08
N LYS A 175 10.38 -10.57 -44.28
CA LYS A 175 10.72 -9.84 -45.51
C LYS A 175 9.59 -8.85 -45.85
N ILE A 176 9.97 -7.62 -46.19
CA ILE A 176 9.04 -6.54 -46.54
C ILE A 176 8.99 -6.33 -48.06
N LYS A 177 7.86 -5.87 -48.58
CA LYS A 177 7.73 -5.50 -50.00
C LYS A 177 8.60 -4.28 -50.30
N ASP A 178 9.25 -4.28 -51.47
CA ASP A 178 10.11 -3.19 -51.93
C ASP A 178 11.21 -2.76 -50.94
N GLY A 179 11.64 -3.66 -50.06
CA GLY A 179 12.72 -3.40 -49.12
C GLY A 179 13.54 -4.65 -48.80
N LYS A 180 14.62 -4.44 -48.06
CA LYS A 180 15.57 -5.46 -47.59
C LYS A 180 16.11 -5.07 -46.22
N TYR A 181 16.68 -6.04 -45.50
CA TYR A 181 17.34 -5.80 -44.22
C TYR A 181 18.79 -6.33 -44.25
N SER A 182 19.64 -5.82 -43.35
CA SER A 182 21.02 -6.29 -43.17
C SER A 182 21.08 -7.73 -42.64
N PHE A 183 22.15 -8.48 -42.95
CA PHE A 183 22.35 -9.85 -42.44
C PHE A 183 21.24 -10.83 -42.83
N SER A 184 20.69 -10.68 -44.05
CA SER A 184 19.58 -11.52 -44.54
C SER A 184 19.94 -13.00 -44.77
N ASP A 185 21.21 -13.33 -44.69
CA ASP A 185 21.80 -14.66 -44.80
C ASP A 185 21.88 -15.41 -43.44
N ILE A 186 21.68 -14.72 -42.32
CA ILE A 186 21.68 -15.32 -40.99
C ILE A 186 20.33 -15.99 -40.72
N GLU A 187 20.37 -17.24 -40.25
CA GLU A 187 19.17 -18.04 -39.93
C GLU A 187 18.73 -17.93 -38.46
N VAL A 188 19.62 -17.54 -37.55
CA VAL A 188 19.34 -17.42 -36.11
C VAL A 188 20.03 -16.19 -35.57
N PHE A 189 19.26 -15.33 -34.90
CA PHE A 189 19.75 -14.11 -34.26
C PHE A 189 19.79 -14.28 -32.74
N GLU A 190 20.89 -13.87 -32.12
CA GLU A 190 21.04 -13.84 -30.67
C GLU A 190 20.41 -12.58 -30.05
N TYR A 191 20.23 -12.59 -28.72
CA TYR A 191 19.68 -11.46 -27.98
C TYR A 191 20.44 -10.15 -28.26
N MET A 192 19.67 -9.06 -28.47
CA MET A 192 20.17 -7.72 -28.84
C MET A 192 20.86 -7.62 -30.21
N GLU A 193 20.99 -8.70 -30.99
CA GLU A 193 21.39 -8.56 -32.38
C GLU A 193 20.31 -7.82 -33.18
N ALA A 194 20.76 -6.88 -34.02
CA ALA A 194 19.90 -5.95 -34.70
C ALA A 194 20.03 -6.05 -36.22
N VAL A 195 18.91 -5.87 -36.90
CA VAL A 195 18.83 -5.70 -38.34
C VAL A 195 18.39 -4.29 -38.67
N THR A 196 18.93 -3.74 -39.76
CA THR A 196 18.49 -2.45 -40.29
C THR A 196 17.78 -2.66 -41.62
N TYR A 197 16.54 -2.21 -41.71
CA TYR A 197 15.74 -2.20 -42.93
C TYR A 197 16.07 -1.01 -43.82
N SER A 198 15.97 -1.22 -45.12
CA SER A 198 16.17 -0.23 -46.17
C SER A 198 15.24 -0.47 -47.34
N CYS A 199 14.75 0.60 -47.97
CA CYS A 199 13.92 0.49 -49.16
C CYS A 199 14.76 0.31 -50.42
N ASN A 200 14.25 -0.48 -51.36
CA ASN A 200 14.87 -0.68 -52.66
C ASN A 200 14.73 0.59 -53.50
N LYS A 201 15.75 0.90 -54.30
CA LYS A 201 15.68 2.03 -55.24
C LYS A 201 14.76 1.65 -56.40
N LYS A 202 13.74 2.46 -56.70
CA LYS A 202 12.88 2.28 -57.87
C LYS A 202 13.44 3.07 -59.08
N PRO A 203 13.42 2.49 -60.30
CA PRO A 203 13.97 3.14 -61.50
C PRO A 203 13.13 4.34 -61.99
N ALA A 204 11.86 4.47 -61.59
CA ALA A 204 10.91 5.45 -62.11
C ALA A 204 10.94 6.85 -61.43
N GLY A 205 11.97 7.16 -60.63
CA GLY A 205 12.05 8.44 -59.91
C GLY A 205 11.04 8.60 -58.76
N GLU A 206 10.31 7.54 -58.40
CA GLU A 206 9.48 7.45 -57.21
C GLU A 206 10.35 7.03 -56.02
N GLU A 207 10.58 7.97 -55.10
CA GLU A 207 11.31 7.72 -53.86
C GLU A 207 10.40 7.04 -52.85
N LEU A 208 10.83 5.89 -52.34
CA LEU A 208 10.13 5.16 -51.29
C LEU A 208 10.58 5.67 -49.93
N SER A 209 9.62 5.95 -49.07
CA SER A 209 9.87 6.24 -47.66
C SER A 209 9.74 4.96 -46.83
N LEU A 210 10.65 4.81 -45.86
CA LEU A 210 10.58 3.75 -44.85
C LEU A 210 9.71 4.23 -43.69
N VAL A 211 8.49 3.69 -43.58
CA VAL A 211 7.50 4.04 -42.57
C VAL A 211 7.53 3.01 -41.44
N GLY A 212 7.98 3.44 -40.26
CA GLY A 212 8.13 2.60 -39.07
C GLY A 212 9.53 2.70 -38.47
N GLU A 213 9.84 1.81 -37.52
CA GLU A 213 11.20 1.69 -36.98
C GLU A 213 12.12 1.02 -37.99
N LYS A 214 13.25 1.67 -38.30
CA LYS A 214 14.22 1.14 -39.27
C LYS A 214 15.07 0.01 -38.71
N GLU A 215 15.25 -0.03 -37.39
CA GLU A 215 16.16 -0.93 -36.69
C GLU A 215 15.35 -1.78 -35.72
N LEU A 216 15.42 -3.10 -35.91
CA LEU A 216 14.75 -4.09 -35.07
C LEU A 216 15.83 -4.95 -34.43
N TYR A 217 15.68 -5.26 -33.14
CA TYR A 217 16.60 -6.15 -32.42
C TYR A 217 15.86 -7.34 -31.82
N CYS A 218 16.56 -8.46 -31.65
CA CYS A 218 16.00 -9.65 -31.01
C CYS A 218 15.78 -9.37 -29.51
N ALA A 219 14.52 -9.25 -29.11
CA ALA A 219 14.13 -8.81 -27.77
C ALA A 219 13.68 -9.98 -26.88
N GLY A 220 13.07 -11.00 -27.47
CA GLY A 220 12.59 -12.19 -26.78
C GLY A 220 12.62 -13.42 -27.69
N ASN A 221 12.29 -14.59 -27.15
CA ASN A 221 12.35 -15.83 -27.93
C ASN A 221 11.36 -15.78 -29.11
N GLY A 222 11.90 -15.71 -30.34
CA GLY A 222 11.11 -15.53 -31.57
C GLY A 222 10.45 -14.15 -31.71
N VAL A 223 10.79 -13.17 -30.86
CA VAL A 223 10.13 -11.87 -30.82
C VAL A 223 11.14 -10.74 -31.05
N TRP A 224 10.90 -9.98 -32.11
CA TRP A 224 11.62 -8.75 -32.43
C TRP A 224 11.06 -7.56 -31.64
N SER A 225 11.90 -6.56 -31.41
CA SER A 225 11.57 -5.37 -30.60
C SER A 225 10.39 -4.55 -31.10
N SER A 226 10.06 -4.63 -32.40
CA SER A 226 8.98 -3.88 -33.04
C SER A 226 8.48 -4.62 -34.27
N SER A 227 7.33 -4.20 -34.80
CA SER A 227 6.84 -4.70 -36.09
C SER A 227 7.74 -4.23 -37.24
N PRO A 228 7.92 -5.02 -38.31
CA PRO A 228 8.74 -4.62 -39.45
C PRO A 228 8.18 -3.35 -40.14
N PRO A 229 9.04 -2.45 -40.62
CA PRO A 229 8.61 -1.22 -41.28
C PRO A 229 8.04 -1.50 -42.68
N GLN A 230 7.43 -0.48 -43.29
CA GLN A 230 6.88 -0.56 -44.65
C GLN A 230 7.62 0.39 -45.58
N CYS A 231 7.94 -0.09 -46.78
CA CYS A 231 8.43 0.76 -47.87
C CYS A 231 7.27 1.15 -48.77
N LYS A 232 6.91 2.44 -48.77
CA LYS A 232 5.84 2.96 -49.63
C LYS A 232 6.13 4.40 -50.05
N VAL A 233 5.51 4.81 -51.16
CA VAL A 233 5.58 6.20 -51.62
C VAL A 233 4.76 7.05 -50.64
N VAL A 234 5.40 7.98 -49.96
CA VAL A 234 4.74 8.97 -49.11
C VAL A 234 4.94 10.33 -49.75
N LYS A 235 3.83 11.02 -50.04
CA LYS A 235 3.85 12.33 -50.70
C LYS A 235 2.77 13.22 -50.12
N CYS A 236 3.13 14.03 -49.13
CA CYS A 236 2.20 14.97 -48.52
C CYS A 236 1.82 16.11 -49.50
N PRO A 237 0.60 16.65 -49.38
CA PRO A 237 0.17 17.78 -50.21
C PRO A 237 1.03 19.01 -49.90
N PHE A 238 1.15 19.91 -50.89
CA PHE A 238 1.90 21.15 -50.70
C PHE A 238 1.29 21.95 -49.54
N PRO A 239 2.06 22.30 -48.50
CA PRO A 239 1.51 22.89 -47.29
C PRO A 239 1.30 24.39 -47.50
N ALA A 240 0.09 24.76 -47.89
CA ALA A 240 -0.31 26.15 -48.08
C ALA A 240 -1.25 26.59 -46.95
N VAL A 241 -0.90 27.68 -46.27
CA VAL A 241 -1.72 28.30 -45.23
C VAL A 241 -2.04 29.73 -45.66
N GLU A 242 -3.32 30.03 -45.88
CA GLU A 242 -3.76 31.39 -46.20
C GLU A 242 -3.46 32.35 -45.05
N ASN A 243 -2.94 33.55 -45.36
CA ASN A 243 -2.50 34.54 -44.38
C ASN A 243 -1.42 34.00 -43.41
N GLY A 244 -0.68 32.97 -43.82
CA GLY A 244 0.45 32.41 -43.08
C GLY A 244 1.72 32.32 -43.94
N ASN A 245 2.87 32.48 -43.29
CA ASN A 245 4.20 32.32 -43.84
C ASN A 245 4.78 30.98 -43.38
N GLN A 246 5.37 30.22 -44.30
CA GLN A 246 6.13 29.03 -43.97
C GLN A 246 7.54 29.44 -43.51
N LEU A 247 7.90 29.13 -42.26
CA LEU A 247 9.19 29.48 -41.66
C LEU A 247 10.27 28.42 -41.92
N SER A 248 9.90 27.15 -41.97
CA SER A 248 10.85 26.04 -42.14
C SER A 248 10.27 24.89 -42.98
N GLY A 249 11.15 24.00 -43.44
CA GLY A 249 10.78 22.90 -44.34
C GLY A 249 10.48 23.37 -45.76
N LEU A 250 11.21 24.35 -46.29
CA LEU A 250 10.97 24.87 -47.63
C LEU A 250 11.32 23.81 -48.69
N GLY A 251 10.40 23.53 -49.61
CA GLY A 251 10.58 22.50 -50.62
C GLY A 251 9.42 22.41 -51.61
N LYS A 252 9.62 21.65 -52.69
CA LYS A 252 8.58 21.36 -53.71
C LYS A 252 7.91 20.00 -53.51
N LYS A 253 8.53 19.11 -52.75
CA LYS A 253 8.08 17.74 -52.47
C LYS A 253 8.29 17.46 -50.99
N PHE A 254 7.32 16.78 -50.38
CA PHE A 254 7.29 16.48 -48.95
C PHE A 254 7.02 15.00 -48.76
N SER A 255 7.93 14.33 -48.08
CA SER A 255 7.99 12.90 -47.83
C SER A 255 7.84 12.59 -46.33
N TYR A 256 7.86 11.32 -45.96
CA TYR A 256 7.63 10.90 -44.58
C TYR A 256 8.59 11.58 -43.58
N ARG A 257 8.03 12.07 -42.47
CA ARG A 257 8.71 12.83 -41.39
C ARG A 257 9.24 14.21 -41.79
N ASP A 258 9.00 14.69 -43.01
CA ASP A 258 9.24 16.08 -43.34
C ASP A 258 8.37 16.98 -42.44
N THR A 259 8.98 18.03 -41.91
CA THR A 259 8.37 18.91 -40.92
C THR A 259 8.31 20.32 -41.45
N VAL A 260 7.15 20.95 -41.31
CA VAL A 260 6.90 22.33 -41.71
C VAL A 260 6.41 23.15 -40.53
N VAL A 261 6.87 24.40 -40.47
CA VAL A 261 6.50 25.35 -39.42
C VAL A 261 5.93 26.59 -40.07
N PHE A 262 4.84 27.11 -39.49
CA PHE A 262 4.13 28.29 -39.98
C PHE A 262 4.07 29.41 -38.94
N GLU A 263 3.91 30.63 -39.43
CA GLU A 263 3.60 31.83 -38.65
C GLU A 263 2.53 32.65 -39.39
N CYS A 264 1.55 33.20 -38.67
CA CYS A 264 0.54 34.04 -39.31
C CYS A 264 1.07 35.45 -39.59
N ILE A 265 0.64 36.04 -40.70
CA ILE A 265 0.99 37.44 -41.03
C ILE A 265 0.36 38.41 -40.01
N GLN A 266 0.87 39.64 -39.98
CA GLN A 266 0.40 40.68 -39.07
C GLN A 266 -1.13 40.90 -39.18
N GLY A 267 -1.81 40.97 -38.04
CA GLY A 267 -3.26 41.13 -37.96
C GLY A 267 -4.06 39.82 -38.03
N TYR A 268 -3.39 38.67 -38.10
CA TYR A 268 -3.98 37.34 -37.97
C TYR A 268 -3.40 36.60 -36.76
N TYR A 269 -4.18 35.71 -36.16
CA TYR A 269 -3.72 34.80 -35.12
C TYR A 269 -3.86 33.34 -35.59
N MET A 270 -3.00 32.47 -35.05
CA MET A 270 -2.98 31.07 -35.43
C MET A 270 -4.06 30.26 -34.71
N ASN A 271 -4.78 29.44 -35.46
CA ASN A 271 -5.67 28.41 -34.96
C ASN A 271 -5.17 27.03 -35.39
N GLY A 272 -4.69 26.22 -34.44
CA GLY A 272 -4.07 24.92 -34.67
C GLY A 272 -2.64 24.85 -34.17
N SER A 273 -1.88 23.88 -34.67
CA SER A 273 -0.45 23.72 -34.35
C SER A 273 0.41 24.58 -35.28
N THR A 274 1.45 25.20 -34.74
CA THR A 274 2.49 25.89 -35.53
C THR A 274 3.31 24.94 -36.40
N THR A 275 3.37 23.67 -36.00
CA THR A 275 4.22 22.64 -36.60
C THR A 275 3.37 21.47 -37.05
N SER A 276 3.62 20.99 -38.27
CA SER A 276 2.98 19.81 -38.84
C SER A 276 4.03 18.88 -39.46
N VAL A 277 3.85 17.57 -39.29
CA VAL A 277 4.76 16.54 -39.79
C VAL A 277 4.04 15.66 -40.80
N CYS A 278 4.70 15.32 -41.91
CA CYS A 278 4.15 14.41 -42.91
C CYS A 278 4.15 12.98 -42.37
N ASN A 279 2.96 12.41 -42.16
CA ASN A 279 2.80 11.07 -41.60
C ASN A 279 2.92 9.98 -42.69
N GLY A 280 2.85 8.72 -42.25
CA GLY A 280 2.97 7.57 -43.16
C GLY A 280 1.81 7.43 -44.15
N GLU A 281 0.70 8.13 -43.97
CA GLU A 281 -0.49 8.07 -44.84
C GLU A 281 -0.53 9.21 -45.86
N SER A 282 0.57 9.95 -46.01
CA SER A 282 0.65 11.15 -46.87
C SER A 282 -0.27 12.29 -46.40
N VAL A 283 -0.48 12.40 -45.09
CA VAL A 283 -1.28 13.45 -44.46
C VAL A 283 -0.42 14.25 -43.49
N TRP A 284 -0.70 15.55 -43.36
CA TRP A 284 -0.08 16.41 -42.36
C TRP A 284 -0.69 16.17 -40.98
N GLU A 285 0.16 15.86 -40.01
CA GLU A 285 -0.25 15.57 -38.64
C GLU A 285 0.61 16.35 -37.62
N PRO A 286 -0.01 17.19 -36.77
CA PRO A 286 -1.41 17.60 -36.84
C PRO A 286 -1.74 18.34 -38.16
N PRO A 287 -3.03 18.47 -38.53
CA PRO A 287 -3.43 19.21 -39.74
C PRO A 287 -2.86 20.63 -39.75
N LEU A 288 -2.61 21.15 -40.96
CA LEU A 288 -2.05 22.50 -41.14
C LEU A 288 -2.91 23.57 -40.44
N PRO A 289 -2.31 24.59 -39.82
CA PRO A 289 -3.04 25.61 -39.08
C PRO A 289 -3.86 26.53 -40.00
N LYS A 290 -4.82 27.24 -39.41
CA LYS A 290 -5.56 28.32 -40.08
C LYS A 290 -5.22 29.66 -39.44
N CYS A 291 -4.90 30.67 -40.24
CA CYS A 291 -4.72 32.04 -39.76
C CYS A 291 -6.04 32.78 -39.82
N LEU A 292 -6.55 33.19 -38.65
CA LEU A 292 -7.83 33.88 -38.51
C LEU A 292 -7.59 35.36 -38.24
N LYS A 293 -8.40 36.23 -38.86
CA LYS A 293 -8.23 37.68 -38.72
C LYS A 293 -8.52 38.08 -37.28
N ALA A 294 -7.62 38.83 -36.66
CA ALA A 294 -7.87 39.44 -35.38
C ALA A 294 -8.96 40.51 -35.60
N THR A 295 -10.18 40.26 -35.14
CA THR A 295 -11.16 41.33 -34.99
C THR A 295 -10.63 42.28 -33.92
N PRO A 296 -10.61 43.60 -34.15
CA PRO A 296 -10.42 44.52 -33.05
C PRO A 296 -11.47 44.21 -31.98
N PRO A 297 -11.13 44.24 -30.68
CA PRO A 297 -12.15 44.16 -29.66
C PRO A 297 -13.22 45.24 -29.97
N PRO A 298 -14.53 44.92 -29.91
CA PRO A 298 -15.55 45.95 -29.95
C PRO A 298 -15.20 46.94 -28.84
N ASN A 299 -15.22 48.23 -29.13
CA ASN A 299 -14.98 49.33 -28.19
C ASN A 299 -15.68 49.09 -26.83
N THR A 300 -15.05 48.36 -25.93
CA THR A 300 -15.26 48.47 -24.50
C THR A 300 -14.31 49.57 -24.06
N LYS A 301 -14.95 50.69 -23.71
CA LYS A 301 -14.48 51.80 -22.89
C LYS A 301 -13.19 51.47 -22.12
N PRO A 302 -12.18 52.37 -22.13
CA PRO A 302 -10.88 52.09 -21.52
C PRO A 302 -11.05 51.58 -20.08
N PRO A 303 -10.36 50.50 -19.69
CA PRO A 303 -10.41 50.01 -18.32
C PRO A 303 -9.89 51.12 -17.41
N THR A 304 -10.75 51.55 -16.49
CA THR A 304 -10.36 52.37 -15.36
C THR A 304 -9.22 51.68 -14.64
N ILE A 305 -8.07 52.36 -14.59
CA ILE A 305 -6.89 51.92 -13.84
C ILE A 305 -7.28 51.84 -12.37
N SER A 306 -7.56 50.64 -11.87
CA SER A 306 -7.46 50.34 -10.44
C SER A 306 -6.03 49.85 -10.19
N TYR A 307 -5.20 50.70 -9.59
CA TYR A 307 -3.90 50.30 -9.08
C TYR A 307 -4.10 49.32 -7.92
N SER A 308 -4.11 48.02 -8.20
CA SER A 308 -3.81 47.00 -7.20
C SER A 308 -2.37 46.57 -7.40
N VAL A 309 -1.50 47.12 -6.54
CA VAL A 309 -0.11 46.68 -6.37
C VAL A 309 -0.14 45.23 -5.91
N SER A 310 0.24 44.31 -6.80
CA SER A 310 0.53 42.92 -6.45
C SER A 310 2.02 42.69 -6.60
N THR A 311 2.69 42.62 -5.45
CA THR A 311 4.08 42.20 -5.29
C THR A 311 4.29 40.79 -5.86
N SER A 312 5.38 40.65 -6.61
CA SER A 312 5.94 39.39 -7.13
C SER A 312 5.93 38.23 -6.12
N PRO A 313 5.63 37.00 -6.56
CA PRO A 313 6.20 35.81 -5.98
C PRO A 313 7.30 35.25 -6.87
N SER A 314 8.45 35.07 -6.22
CA SER A 314 9.65 34.40 -6.69
C SER A 314 9.38 33.00 -7.24
N THR A 315 10.11 32.71 -8.30
CA THR A 315 10.30 31.46 -9.04
C THR A 315 10.54 30.25 -8.12
N LYS A 316 9.73 29.19 -8.27
CA LYS A 316 10.11 27.82 -7.91
C LYS A 316 9.85 26.90 -9.12
N PRO A 317 10.82 26.07 -9.55
CA PRO A 317 10.71 25.28 -10.77
C PRO A 317 9.74 24.09 -10.63
N PRO A 318 9.17 23.59 -11.75
CA PRO A 318 8.21 22.50 -11.73
C PRO A 318 8.90 21.15 -11.48
N VAL A 319 8.44 20.43 -10.47
CA VAL A 319 8.80 19.03 -10.22
C VAL A 319 7.82 18.13 -10.97
N SER A 320 8.39 17.22 -11.75
CA SER A 320 7.75 16.13 -12.48
C SER A 320 6.83 15.28 -11.59
N THR A 321 5.57 15.14 -11.99
CA THR A 321 4.64 14.16 -11.42
C THR A 321 4.93 12.77 -11.98
N VAL A 322 5.57 11.92 -11.17
CA VAL A 322 5.59 10.46 -11.34
C VAL A 322 4.55 9.87 -10.39
N SER A 323 3.68 9.00 -10.93
CA SER A 323 2.65 8.26 -10.21
C SER A 323 3.24 7.05 -9.49
N GLY A 324 2.93 6.89 -8.20
CA GLY A 324 3.05 5.63 -7.47
C GLY A 324 3.98 5.66 -6.26
N TYR A 325 3.47 6.09 -5.09
CA TYR A 325 3.58 5.44 -3.77
C TYR A 325 2.76 6.25 -2.75
N PRO A 326 2.13 5.65 -1.73
CA PRO A 326 1.24 6.35 -0.80
C PRO A 326 2.04 7.14 0.24
N ASN A 327 1.68 8.41 0.42
CA ASN A 327 2.14 9.24 1.53
C ASN A 327 1.29 8.93 2.77
N PRO A 328 1.86 8.66 3.95
CA PRO A 328 1.10 8.35 5.15
C PRO A 328 1.07 9.56 6.08
N ASP A 329 0.36 10.62 5.72
CA ASP A 329 0.08 11.72 6.66
C ASP A 329 -1.31 12.27 6.35
N GLY A 330 -2.30 11.72 7.05
CA GLY A 330 -3.71 12.02 6.81
C GLY A 330 -4.61 11.29 7.79
N LEU A 331 -4.36 11.48 9.08
CA LEU A 331 -5.36 11.19 10.10
C LEU A 331 -5.02 12.03 11.33
N PHE A 332 -5.86 13.00 11.65
CA PHE A 332 -6.41 13.29 12.98
C PHE A 332 -7.11 14.64 12.89
N ASP A 333 -8.45 14.61 12.91
CA ASP A 333 -9.29 15.79 13.10
C ASP A 333 -8.88 16.52 14.38
N ASP A 334 -8.53 17.81 14.26
CA ASP A 334 -8.11 18.69 15.36
C ASP A 334 -9.16 18.84 16.48
N ASP A 335 -10.38 18.32 16.29
CA ASP A 335 -11.44 18.30 17.31
C ASP A 335 -11.34 17.06 18.25
N PHE A 336 -10.83 15.91 17.79
CA PHE A 336 -10.75 14.68 18.61
C PHE A 336 -9.62 14.74 19.66
N ALA A 337 -8.53 15.46 19.36
CA ALA A 337 -7.38 15.57 20.23
C ALA A 337 -7.68 16.32 21.55
N LEU A 338 -8.53 17.34 21.51
CA LEU A 338 -8.90 18.13 22.69
C LEU A 338 -9.71 17.32 23.72
N TRP A 339 -10.64 16.47 23.26
CA TRP A 339 -11.41 15.59 24.16
C TRP A 339 -10.54 14.50 24.78
N ILE A 340 -9.56 13.96 24.04
CA ILE A 340 -8.60 12.98 24.57
C ILE A 340 -7.71 13.62 25.63
N ILE A 341 -7.21 14.84 25.40
CA ILE A 341 -6.40 15.57 26.37
C ILE A 341 -7.22 15.87 27.64
N LEU A 342 -8.49 16.30 27.51
CA LEU A 342 -9.38 16.50 28.65
C LEU A 342 -9.64 15.20 29.43
N LEU A 343 -9.79 14.06 28.74
CA LEU A 343 -9.97 12.76 29.36
C LEU A 343 -8.72 12.33 30.15
N ILE A 344 -7.53 12.51 29.58
CA ILE A 344 -6.26 12.20 30.25
C ILE A 344 -6.08 13.06 31.51
N ILE A 345 -6.40 14.36 31.43
CA ILE A 345 -6.36 15.27 32.59
C ILE A 345 -7.34 14.81 33.68
N LEU A 346 -8.55 14.38 33.31
CA LEU A 346 -9.56 13.92 34.26
C LEU A 346 -9.13 12.61 34.95
N ILE A 347 -8.52 11.67 34.20
CA ILE A 347 -7.95 10.43 34.75
C ILE A 347 -6.78 10.73 35.71
N ALA A 348 -5.92 11.70 35.36
CA ALA A 348 -4.81 12.14 36.21
C ALA A 348 -5.30 12.78 37.52
N ILE A 349 -6.35 13.60 37.47
CA ILE A 349 -6.95 14.21 38.67
C ILE A 349 -7.57 13.14 39.57
N VAL A 350 -8.29 12.17 39.00
CA VAL A 350 -8.89 11.08 39.76
C VAL A 350 -7.82 10.20 40.40
N SER A 351 -6.75 9.87 39.69
CA SER A 351 -5.65 9.07 40.24
C SER A 351 -4.92 9.81 41.37
N ILE A 352 -4.67 11.11 41.23
CA ILE A 352 -4.12 11.95 42.31
C ILE A 352 -5.07 11.99 43.51
N ALA A 353 -6.37 12.17 43.31
CA ALA A 353 -7.36 12.17 44.39
C ALA A 353 -7.39 10.83 45.14
N ILE A 354 -7.28 9.71 44.44
CA ILE A 354 -7.17 8.37 45.03
C ILE A 354 -5.89 8.23 45.84
N ILE A 355 -4.75 8.71 45.33
CA ILE A 355 -3.47 8.70 46.05
C ILE A 355 -3.58 9.54 47.33
N ILE A 356 -4.15 10.74 47.26
CA ILE A 356 -4.37 11.61 48.42
C ILE A 356 -5.29 10.95 49.43
N LEU A 357 -6.38 10.30 49.00
CA LEU A 357 -7.27 9.53 49.87
C LEU A 357 -6.56 8.33 50.52
N CYS A 358 -5.70 7.64 49.79
CA CYS A 358 -4.88 6.55 50.31
C CYS A 358 -3.87 7.05 51.35
N LEU A 359 -3.21 8.18 51.09
CA LEU A 359 -2.30 8.82 52.05
C LEU A 359 -3.06 9.35 53.27
N TYR A 360 -4.23 9.95 53.08
CA TYR A 360 -5.10 10.40 54.16
C TYR A 360 -5.58 9.23 55.01
N ARG A 361 -5.97 8.10 54.40
CA ARG A 361 -6.32 6.87 55.12
C ARG A 361 -5.11 6.27 55.85
N ARG A 362 -3.92 6.29 55.26
CA ARG A 362 -2.67 5.87 55.94
C ARG A 362 -2.35 6.78 57.13
N PHE A 363 -2.55 8.09 56.99
CA PHE A 363 -2.36 9.07 58.06
C PHE A 363 -3.40 8.89 59.18
N GLN A 364 -4.66 8.63 58.83
CA GLN A 364 -5.71 8.29 59.79
C GLN A 364 -5.43 6.96 60.50
N ARG A 365 -4.88 5.95 59.81
CA ARG A 365 -4.40 4.71 60.47
C ARG A 365 -3.24 4.97 61.42
N ARG A 366 -2.28 5.84 61.06
CA ARG A 366 -1.21 6.27 61.98
C ARG A 366 -1.77 7.02 63.19
N LYS A 367 -2.75 7.91 63.02
CA LYS A 367 -3.42 8.58 64.14
C LYS A 367 -4.15 7.60 65.04
N LYS A 368 -4.91 6.63 64.49
CA LYS A 368 -5.56 5.57 65.30
C LYS A 368 -4.56 4.70 66.06
N GLY A 369 -3.38 4.43 65.47
CA GLY A 369 -2.28 3.75 66.17
C GLY A 369 -1.70 4.57 67.34
N ILE A 370 -1.68 5.90 67.25
CA ILE A 370 -1.19 6.77 68.33
C ILE A 370 -2.21 6.88 69.48
N TYR A 371 -3.52 6.90 69.20
CA TYR A 371 -4.54 6.90 70.26
C TYR A 371 -4.62 5.58 71.05
N LEU A 372 -4.34 4.43 70.41
CA LEU A 372 -4.28 3.13 71.11
C LEU A 372 -3.03 2.98 72.00
N ILE A 373 -1.95 3.69 71.71
CA ILE A 373 -0.74 3.73 72.57
C ILE A 373 -0.98 4.62 73.80
N ASP A 374 -1.79 5.69 73.68
CA ASP A 374 -2.15 6.56 74.82
C ASP A 374 -3.15 5.90 75.79
N GLU A 375 -4.06 5.05 75.29
CA GLU A 375 -5.02 4.30 76.11
C GLU A 375 -4.33 3.14 76.88
N SER A 376 -3.35 2.47 76.24
CA SER A 376 -2.48 1.47 76.89
C SER A 376 -1.58 2.09 77.97
N TYR A 377 -1.13 3.33 77.83
CA TYR A 377 -0.31 3.99 78.86
C TYR A 377 -1.15 4.49 80.05
N ARG A 378 -2.44 4.73 79.84
CA ARG A 378 -3.37 5.18 80.88
C ARG A 378 -3.90 4.03 81.76
N GLU A 379 -4.00 2.80 81.23
CA GLU A 379 -4.36 1.62 82.03
C GLU A 379 -3.21 1.08 82.91
N VAL A 380 -1.95 1.35 82.57
CA VAL A 380 -0.78 0.92 83.37
C VAL A 380 -0.51 1.83 84.58
N GLN A 381 -1.07 3.04 84.61
CA GLN A 381 -0.91 3.99 85.74
C GLN A 381 -2.01 3.88 86.81
N PHE A 382 -3.03 3.02 86.65
CA PHE A 382 -4.12 2.86 87.64
C PHE A 382 -4.11 1.55 88.42
N THR A 383 -3.06 0.74 88.31
CA THR A 383 -2.86 -0.51 89.09
C THR A 383 -1.68 -0.44 90.08
N SER A 384 -1.16 0.75 90.37
CA SER A 384 -0.18 0.96 91.44
C SER A 384 -0.61 2.09 92.39
N LEU A 385 -1.53 1.79 93.30
CA LEU A 385 -1.64 2.33 94.66
C LEU A 385 -2.62 1.51 95.48
#